data_AF-A0A1C6T146-F1
#
_entry.id   AF-A0A1C6T146-F1
#
_cell.length_a   1.000
_cell.length_b   1.000
_cell.length_c   1.000
_cell.angle_alpha   90.00
_cell.angle_beta   90.00
_cell.angle_gamma   90.00
#
_symmetry.space_group_name_H-M   'P 1'
#
loop_
_entity.id
_entity.type
_entity.pdbx_description
1 polymer ?
#
loop_
_entity_poly.entity_id
_entity_poly.type
_entity_poly.pdbx_seq_one_letter_code
_entity_poly.pdbx_strand_id
1 'polypeptide(L)'
;MNPARRAAWDAYLAVRVGLLPDLGALPVSDGRIAAKLAGLGIRIRQHAPLWPAHGGRLVVAVGRARELQRAGDRAGLTALLRVMLLWLFRLSRGTARLPGTAPGSS
;
A
#
# COMPACT_ATOMS: atom_id res chain seq x y z
N MET A 1 5.32 16.05 11.42
CA MET A 1 5.48 15.12 10.26
C MET A 1 4.33 15.35 9.30
N ASN A 2 4.59 15.54 8.00
CA ASN A 2 3.55 15.78 6.99
C ASN A 2 2.49 14.64 7.02
N PRO A 3 1.18 14.94 7.09
CA PRO A 3 0.11 13.94 7.15
C PRO A 3 0.17 12.88 6.06
N ALA A 4 0.48 13.27 4.81
CA ALA A 4 0.62 12.36 3.68
C ALA A 4 1.78 11.38 3.87
N ARG A 5 2.90 11.86 4.44
CA ARG A 5 4.08 11.02 4.73
C ARG A 5 3.82 10.07 5.89
N ARG A 6 3.09 10.53 6.91
CA ARG A 6 2.67 9.70 8.05
C ARG A 6 1.74 8.58 7.60
N ALA A 7 0.68 8.92 6.86
CA ALA A 7 -0.24 7.93 6.32
C ALA A 7 0.48 6.87 5.46
N ALA A 8 1.47 7.28 4.64
CA ALA A 8 2.24 6.37 3.81
C ALA A 8 3.15 5.45 4.64
N TRP A 9 3.75 5.98 5.71
CA TRP A 9 4.55 5.20 6.66
C TRP A 9 3.70 4.17 7.42
N ASP A 10 2.52 4.56 7.89
CA ASP A 10 1.64 3.66 8.63
C ASP A 10 1.10 2.53 7.74
N ALA A 11 0.78 2.85 6.47
CA ALA A 11 0.42 1.84 5.48
C ALA A 11 1.62 0.93 5.12
N TYR A 12 2.82 1.50 5.00
CA TYR A 12 4.06 0.74 4.79
C TYR A 12 4.28 -0.28 5.91
N LEU A 13 4.13 0.15 7.18
CA LEU A 13 4.26 -0.75 8.33
C LEU A 13 3.19 -1.84 8.31
N ALA A 14 1.93 -1.49 8.03
CA ALA A 14 0.84 -2.48 7.92
C ALA A 14 1.16 -3.60 6.91
N VAL A 15 1.84 -3.28 5.80
CA VAL A 15 2.31 -4.28 4.83
C VAL A 15 3.57 -5.00 5.32
N ARG A 16 4.61 -4.26 5.73
CA ARG A 16 5.95 -4.79 6.03
C ARG A 16 6.00 -5.69 7.27
N VAL A 17 5.33 -5.26 8.34
CA VAL A 17 5.33 -5.93 9.64
C VAL A 17 4.03 -6.71 9.90
N GLY A 18 2.97 -6.42 9.14
CA GLY A 18 1.67 -7.09 9.29
C GLY A 18 1.43 -8.16 8.22
N LEU A 19 1.16 -7.76 6.98
CA LEU A 19 0.69 -8.68 5.93
C LEU A 19 1.76 -9.63 5.40
N LEU A 20 2.97 -9.15 5.14
CA LEU A 20 4.02 -9.98 4.55
C LEU A 20 4.49 -11.11 5.48
N PRO A 21 4.72 -10.87 6.79
CA PRO A 21 5.01 -11.95 7.73
C PRO A 21 3.88 -12.98 7.82
N ASP A 22 2.62 -12.52 7.92
CA ASP A 22 1.46 -13.40 7.96
C ASP A 22 1.36 -14.28 6.73
N LEU A 23 1.65 -13.76 5.53
CA LEU A 23 1.65 -14.56 4.30
C LEU A 23 2.72 -15.65 4.29
N GLY A 24 3.81 -15.46 5.03
CA GLY A 24 4.85 -16.47 5.23
C GLY A 24 4.48 -17.54 6.25
N ALA A 25 3.62 -17.20 7.21
CA ALA A 25 3.24 -18.09 8.31
C ALA A 25 1.87 -18.78 8.12
N LEU A 26 0.96 -18.17 7.37
CA LEU A 26 -0.44 -18.56 7.28
C LEU A 26 -0.86 -18.91 5.85
N PRO A 27 -1.86 -19.79 5.67
CA PRO A 27 -2.50 -20.02 4.38
C PRO A 27 -3.03 -18.70 3.80
N VAL A 28 -2.95 -18.51 2.48
CA VAL A 28 -3.48 -17.28 1.82
C VAL A 28 -4.98 -17.09 2.07
N SER A 29 -5.72 -18.19 2.18
CA SER A 29 -7.15 -18.20 2.49
C SER A 29 -7.48 -17.87 3.95
N ASP A 30 -6.49 -17.68 4.83
CA ASP A 30 -6.70 -17.39 6.25
C ASP A 30 -7.47 -16.06 6.42
N GLY A 31 -8.52 -16.10 7.26
CA GLY A 31 -9.39 -14.95 7.51
C GLY A 31 -8.66 -13.73 8.09
N ARG A 32 -7.53 -13.92 8.77
CA ARG A 32 -6.69 -12.83 9.29
C ARG A 32 -6.03 -12.05 8.17
N ILE A 33 -5.57 -12.73 7.10
CA ILE A 33 -5.02 -12.07 5.92
C ILE A 33 -6.11 -11.25 5.24
N ALA A 34 -7.31 -11.83 5.07
CA ALA A 34 -8.45 -11.13 4.49
C ALA A 34 -8.83 -9.88 5.29
N ALA A 35 -8.88 -9.97 6.63
CA ALA A 35 -9.16 -8.84 7.52
C ALA A 35 -8.09 -7.74 7.43
N LYS A 36 -6.80 -8.12 7.43
CA LYS A 36 -5.69 -7.16 7.27
C LYS A 36 -5.73 -6.44 5.91
N LEU A 37 -6.03 -7.16 4.82
CA LEU A 37 -6.20 -6.55 3.49
C LEU A 37 -7.41 -5.59 3.45
N ALA A 38 -8.52 -5.95 4.09
CA ALA A 38 -9.68 -5.06 4.19
C ALA A 38 -9.34 -3.77 4.94
N GLY A 39 -8.67 -3.88 6.10
CA GLY A 39 -8.20 -2.73 6.88
C GLY A 39 -7.19 -1.86 6.13
N LEU A 40 -6.26 -2.47 5.38
CA LEU A 40 -5.35 -1.74 4.49
C LEU A 40 -6.11 -0.99 3.40
N GLY A 41 -7.11 -1.62 2.79
CA GLY A 41 -7.93 -1.00 1.74
C GLY A 41 -8.69 0.22 2.20
N ILE A 42 -9.26 0.19 3.40
CA ILE A 42 -9.93 1.35 4.02
C ILE A 42 -8.92 2.49 4.19
N ARG A 43 -7.75 2.21 4.80
CA ARG A 43 -6.70 3.22 5.03
C ARG A 43 -6.20 3.84 3.74
N ILE A 44 -5.90 3.01 2.73
CA ILE A 44 -5.41 3.50 1.44
C ILE A 44 -6.49 4.35 0.75
N ARG A 45 -7.76 3.96 0.77
CA ARG A 45 -8.84 4.75 0.18
C ARG A 45 -9.02 6.11 0.86
N GLN A 46 -8.95 6.14 2.19
CA GLN A 46 -9.06 7.37 2.98
C GLN A 46 -7.90 8.34 2.68
N HIS A 47 -6.68 7.83 2.47
CA HIS A 47 -5.49 8.66 2.28
C HIS A 47 -5.07 8.84 0.82
N ALA A 48 -5.71 8.15 -0.14
CA ALA A 48 -5.40 8.26 -1.57
C ALA A 48 -5.38 9.72 -2.09
N PRO A 49 -6.29 10.63 -1.69
CA PRO A 49 -6.24 12.03 -2.12
C PRO A 49 -4.96 12.76 -1.70
N LEU A 50 -4.27 12.29 -0.66
CA LEU A 50 -3.00 12.86 -0.19
C LEU A 50 -1.80 12.48 -1.08
N TRP A 51 -1.97 11.55 -2.02
CA TRP A 51 -0.91 11.07 -2.92
C TRP A 51 -1.34 11.18 -4.39
N PRO A 52 -1.43 12.39 -4.99
CA PRO A 52 -2.06 12.59 -6.30
C PRO A 52 -1.55 11.67 -7.41
N ALA A 53 -0.24 11.40 -7.46
CA ALA A 53 0.37 10.55 -8.48
C ALA A 53 0.23 9.03 -8.22
N HIS A 54 -0.09 8.59 -6.99
CA HIS A 54 -0.02 7.18 -6.58
C HIS A 54 -1.29 6.65 -5.90
N GLY A 55 -2.16 7.52 -5.39
CA GLY A 55 -3.32 7.15 -4.59
C GLY A 55 -4.28 6.24 -5.34
N GLY A 56 -4.68 6.61 -6.56
CA GLY A 56 -5.52 5.77 -7.41
C GLY A 56 -4.89 4.40 -7.69
N ARG A 57 -3.59 4.36 -7.99
CA ARG A 57 -2.85 3.10 -8.23
C ARG A 57 -2.80 2.21 -6.99
N LEU A 58 -2.63 2.80 -5.81
CA LEU A 58 -2.63 2.06 -4.55
C LEU A 58 -4.02 1.49 -4.22
N VAL A 59 -5.09 2.23 -4.50
CA VAL A 59 -6.47 1.73 -4.33
C VAL A 59 -6.72 0.52 -5.23
N VAL A 60 -6.34 0.60 -6.50
CA VAL A 60 -6.43 -0.53 -7.45
C VAL A 60 -5.58 -1.70 -6.98
N ALA A 61 -4.35 -1.46 -6.53
CA ALA A 61 -3.45 -2.50 -6.04
C ALA A 61 -4.05 -3.27 -4.84
N VAL A 62 -4.70 -2.58 -3.88
CA VAL A 62 -5.37 -3.31 -2.79
C VAL A 62 -6.57 -4.11 -3.28
N GLY A 63 -7.34 -3.58 -4.25
CA GLY A 63 -8.42 -4.32 -4.89
C GLY A 63 -7.90 -5.64 -5.48
N ARG A 64 -6.83 -5.56 -6.27
CA ARG A 64 -6.19 -6.73 -6.88
C ARG A 64 -5.58 -7.68 -5.85
N ALA A 65 -5.01 -7.16 -4.75
CA ALA A 65 -4.50 -7.99 -3.66
C ALA A 65 -5.63 -8.83 -3.02
N ARG A 66 -6.84 -8.28 -2.87
CA ARG A 66 -7.99 -9.03 -2.35
C ARG A 66 -8.47 -10.10 -3.33
N GLU A 67 -8.43 -9.84 -4.63
CA GLU A 67 -8.75 -10.83 -5.66
C GLU A 67 -7.74 -12.00 -5.64
N LEU A 68 -6.44 -11.70 -5.58
CA LEU A 68 -5.38 -12.70 -5.48
C LEU A 68 -5.51 -13.52 -4.20
N GLN A 69 -5.85 -12.88 -3.08
CA GLN A 69 -6.13 -13.56 -1.82
C GLN A 69 -7.30 -14.54 -1.95
N ARG A 70 -8.42 -14.12 -2.55
CA ARG A 70 -9.58 -14.99 -2.78
C ARG A 70 -9.30 -16.14 -3.74
N ALA A 71 -8.46 -15.91 -4.75
CA ALA A 71 -8.03 -16.91 -5.70
C ALA A 71 -6.96 -17.88 -5.13
N GLY A 72 -6.43 -17.61 -3.93
CA GLY A 72 -5.36 -18.40 -3.33
C GLY A 72 -3.98 -18.19 -3.96
N ASP A 73 -3.80 -17.17 -4.81
CA ASP A 73 -2.53 -16.88 -5.47
C ASP A 73 -1.54 -16.19 -4.52
N ARG A 74 -0.77 -17.02 -3.79
CA ARG A 74 0.26 -16.54 -2.86
C ARG A 74 1.36 -15.76 -3.55
N ALA A 75 1.84 -16.25 -4.70
CA ALA A 75 2.99 -15.69 -5.38
C ALA A 75 2.66 -14.30 -5.93
N GLY A 76 1.53 -14.19 -6.64
CA GLY A 76 1.00 -12.92 -7.14
C GLY A 76 0.72 -11.94 -6.01
N LEU A 77 0.06 -12.38 -4.93
CA LEU A 77 -0.22 -11.52 -3.78
C LEU A 77 1.06 -10.99 -3.13
N THR A 78 2.04 -11.86 -2.91
CA THR A 78 3.34 -11.48 -2.31
C THR A 78 4.09 -10.48 -3.18
N ALA A 79 4.14 -10.73 -4.50
CA ALA A 79 4.78 -9.83 -5.46
C ALA A 79 4.11 -8.45 -5.45
N LEU A 80 2.78 -8.40 -5.50
CA LEU A 80 2.03 -7.14 -5.48
C LEU A 80 2.23 -6.35 -4.19
N LEU A 81 2.20 -7.02 -3.03
CA LEU A 81 2.45 -6.37 -1.74
C LEU A 81 3.87 -5.80 -1.65
N ARG A 82 4.87 -6.47 -2.22
CA ARG A 82 6.25 -5.93 -2.31
C ARG A 82 6.32 -4.67 -3.17
N VAL A 83 5.61 -4.63 -4.31
CA VAL A 83 5.53 -3.42 -5.15
C VAL A 83 4.87 -2.27 -4.39
N MET A 84 3.73 -2.53 -3.74
CA MET A 84 3.05 -1.54 -2.91
C MET A 84 3.96 -1.00 -1.80
N LEU A 85 4.72 -1.88 -1.15
CA LEU A 85 5.65 -1.53 -0.09
C LEU A 85 6.73 -0.56 -0.57
N LEU A 86 7.27 -0.76 -1.77
CA LEU A 86 8.21 0.18 -2.39
C LEU A 86 7.58 1.55 -2.65
N TRP A 87 6.35 1.59 -3.16
CA TRP A 87 5.64 2.85 -3.41
C TRP A 87 5.34 3.61 -2.10
N LEU A 88 4.82 2.91 -1.09
CA LEU A 88 4.52 3.49 0.23
C LEU A 88 5.78 4.01 0.91
N PHE A 89 6.90 3.29 0.80
CA PHE A 89 8.19 3.77 1.31
C PHE A 89 8.66 5.04 0.58
N ARG A 90 8.55 5.09 -0.75
CA ARG A 90 8.91 6.29 -1.52
C ARG A 90 8.04 7.50 -1.16
N LEU A 91 6.75 7.28 -0.91
CA LEU A 91 5.81 8.31 -0.45
C LEU A 91 6.15 8.79 0.97
N SER A 92 6.48 7.87 1.89
CA SER A 92 6.82 8.24 3.28
C SER A 92 8.11 9.07 3.38
N ARG A 93 9.08 8.84 2.49
CA ARG A 93 10.30 9.65 2.40
C ARG A 93 10.09 11.02 1.75
N GLY A 94 8.94 11.27 1.12
CA GLY A 94 8.71 12.50 0.35
C GLY A 94 9.50 12.53 -0.98
N THR A 95 9.98 11.38 -1.45
CA THR A 95 10.74 11.28 -2.71
C THR A 95 9.87 11.15 -3.96
N ALA A 96 8.55 11.05 -3.78
CA ALA A 96 7.62 11.24 -4.88
C ALA A 96 7.59 12.74 -5.21
N ARG A 97 8.52 13.21 -6.05
CA ARG A 97 8.34 14.50 -6.73
C ARG A 97 6.96 14.43 -7.40
N LEU A 98 6.08 15.33 -6.99
CA LEU A 98 4.83 15.60 -7.68
C LEU A 98 5.20 16.00 -9.11
N PRO A 99 4.67 15.35 -10.16
CA PRO A 99 4.74 15.93 -11.49
C PRO A 99 3.92 17.23 -11.42
N GLY A 100 4.58 18.40 -11.46
CA GLY A 100 3.90 19.71 -11.54
C GLY A 100 4.49 20.86 -10.72
N THR A 101 5.35 20.64 -9.72
CA THR A 101 6.00 21.77 -9.03
C THR A 101 7.38 22.03 -9.61
N ALA A 102 7.43 22.82 -10.69
CA ALA A 102 8.64 23.56 -11.01
C ALA A 102 8.93 24.52 -9.84
N PRO A 103 10.19 24.69 -9.41
CA PRO A 103 10.54 25.81 -8.56
C PRO A 103 10.32 27.08 -9.38
N GLY A 104 9.29 27.84 -9.03
CA GLY A 104 9.15 29.21 -9.49
C GLY A 104 10.40 29.97 -9.06
N SER A 105 11.23 30.29 -10.03
CA SER A 105 12.32 31.24 -9.91
C SER A 105 11.73 32.60 -9.55
N SER A 106 12.19 33.16 -8.44
CA SER A 106 12.16 34.58 -8.12
C SER A 106 13.50 34.94 -7.49
#